data_AF-A0A849WN76-F1
#
_entry.id   AF-A0A849WN76-F1
#
_cell.length_a   1.000
_cell.length_b   1.000
_cell.length_c   1.000
_cell.angle_alpha   90.00
_cell.angle_beta   90.00
_cell.angle_gamma   90.00
#
_symmetry.space_group_name_H-M   'P 1'
#
loop_
_entity.id
_entity.type
_entity.pdbx_description
1 polymer ?
#
loop_
_entity_poly.entity_id
_entity_poly.type
_entity_poly.pdbx_seq_one_letter_code
_entity_poly.pdbx_strand_id
1 'polypeptide(L)'
;MDLNQTLLNMCEEFFDEITNKENNSNLDSDINHLRQKLEQCLYGYIKKSDYQLAVMVEEEISNIWHEISPKEKKQNPELECHYREIMALTTDVIECREEDECDEDDQDLEHLVDEMDTPEWSSDDEDFCDDER
;
A
#
# COMPACT_ATOMS: atom_id res chain seq x y z
N MET A 1 11.50 -12.60 -14.29
CA MET A 1 10.39 -12.16 -15.16
C MET A 1 10.52 -10.65 -15.28
N ASP A 2 10.31 -10.06 -16.45
CA ASP A 2 10.42 -8.60 -16.60
C ASP A 2 9.20 -7.94 -15.92
N LEU A 3 9.42 -7.02 -14.98
CA LEU A 3 8.35 -6.40 -14.20
C LEU A 3 7.34 -5.68 -15.11
N ASN A 4 7.81 -5.05 -16.20
CA ASN A 4 6.94 -4.39 -17.19
C ASN A 4 5.96 -5.38 -17.82
N GLN A 5 6.45 -6.56 -18.20
CA GLN A 5 5.62 -7.58 -18.83
C GLN A 5 4.60 -8.17 -17.84
N THR A 6 5.02 -8.41 -16.60
CA THR A 6 4.13 -8.92 -15.55
C THR A 6 3.01 -7.92 -15.25
N LEU A 7 3.36 -6.65 -15.00
CA LEU A 7 2.37 -5.61 -14.69
C LEU A 7 1.44 -5.36 -15.87
N LEU A 8 1.94 -5.35 -17.11
CA LEU A 8 1.07 -5.25 -18.29
C LEU A 8 0.06 -6.39 -18.34
N ASN A 9 0.49 -7.64 -18.17
CA ASN A 9 -0.42 -8.78 -18.24
C ASN A 9 -1.49 -8.73 -17.14
N MET A 10 -1.10 -8.45 -15.90
CA MET A 10 -2.06 -8.37 -14.78
C MET A 10 -3.05 -7.21 -14.97
N CYS A 11 -2.58 -6.06 -15.46
CA CYS A 11 -3.44 -4.94 -15.80
C CYS A 11 -4.41 -5.30 -16.93
N GLU A 12 -3.98 -6.00 -17.98
CA GLU A 12 -4.87 -6.47 -19.04
C GLU A 12 -5.98 -7.39 -18.51
N GLU A 13 -5.63 -8.35 -17.65
CA GLU A 13 -6.61 -9.24 -17.00
C GLU A 13 -7.61 -8.44 -16.15
N PHE A 14 -7.13 -7.45 -15.39
CA PHE A 14 -7.99 -6.53 -14.65
C PHE A 14 -8.92 -5.72 -15.57
N PHE A 15 -8.42 -5.21 -16.69
CA PHE A 15 -9.20 -4.40 -17.62
C PHE A 15 -10.26 -5.21 -18.38
N ASP A 16 -9.97 -6.46 -18.73
CA ASP A 16 -10.93 -7.35 -19.41
C ASP A 16 -12.15 -7.67 -18.54
N GLU A 17 -11.99 -7.66 -17.22
CA GLU A 17 -13.07 -7.86 -16.25
C GLU A 17 -13.94 -6.61 -16.03
N ILE A 18 -13.49 -5.43 -16.48
CA ILE A 18 -14.24 -4.16 -16.38
C ILE A 18 -15.25 -4.08 -17.52
N THR A 19 -16.54 -4.06 -17.18
CA THR A 19 -17.61 -3.99 -18.19
C THR A 19 -18.06 -2.58 -18.50
N ASN A 20 -17.75 -1.61 -17.62
CA ASN A 20 -18.14 -0.21 -17.74
C ASN A 20 -19.62 0.00 -18.12
N LYS A 21 -20.55 -0.69 -17.46
CA LYS A 21 -21.98 -0.64 -17.82
C LYS A 21 -22.60 0.76 -17.74
N GLU A 22 -22.02 1.63 -16.92
CA GLU A 22 -22.48 3.02 -16.75
C GLU A 22 -21.89 3.97 -17.81
N ASN A 23 -21.08 3.47 -18.74
CA ASN A 23 -20.38 4.24 -19.79
C ASN A 23 -19.64 5.46 -19.23
N ASN A 24 -18.86 5.23 -18.17
CA ASN A 24 -17.98 6.26 -17.64
C ASN A 24 -16.83 6.50 -18.63
N SER A 25 -16.84 7.65 -19.30
CA SER A 25 -15.81 8.00 -20.29
C SER A 25 -14.43 8.21 -19.70
N ASN A 26 -14.35 8.57 -18.41
CA ASN A 26 -13.07 8.74 -17.73
C ASN A 26 -12.42 7.38 -17.50
N LEU A 27 -13.19 6.37 -17.08
CA LEU A 27 -12.72 5.01 -16.87
C LEU A 27 -12.05 4.44 -18.12
N ASP A 28 -12.71 4.55 -19.27
CA ASP A 28 -12.14 4.12 -20.56
C ASP A 28 -10.87 4.92 -20.92
N SER A 29 -10.85 6.22 -20.63
CA SER A 29 -9.70 7.07 -20.87
C SER A 29 -8.50 6.64 -20.02
N ASP A 30 -8.72 6.38 -18.74
CA ASP A 30 -7.68 6.04 -17.77
C ASP A 30 -7.14 4.62 -18.02
N ILE A 31 -8.01 3.66 -18.35
CA ILE A 31 -7.59 2.31 -18.79
C ILE A 31 -6.69 2.40 -20.03
N ASN A 32 -7.13 3.12 -21.06
CA ASN A 32 -6.34 3.25 -22.29
C ASN A 32 -5.02 3.99 -22.06
N HIS A 33 -5.01 4.99 -21.17
CA HIS A 33 -3.82 5.73 -20.81
C HIS A 33 -2.79 4.84 -20.10
N LEU A 34 -3.22 4.08 -19.10
CA LEU A 34 -2.34 3.17 -18.36
C LEU A 34 -1.79 2.06 -19.27
N ARG A 35 -2.65 1.45 -20.12
CA ARG A 35 -2.24 0.46 -21.12
C ARG A 35 -1.14 1.02 -22.05
N GLN A 36 -1.36 2.21 -22.62
CA GLN A 36 -0.37 2.85 -23.51
C GLN A 36 0.95 3.15 -22.80
N LYS A 37 0.91 3.61 -21.54
CA LYS A 37 2.12 3.86 -20.74
C LYS A 37 2.92 2.58 -20.52
N LEU A 38 2.25 1.49 -20.16
CA LEU A 38 2.87 0.19 -19.92
C LEU A 38 3.49 -0.40 -21.20
N GLU A 39 2.77 -0.33 -22.31
CA GLU A 39 3.30 -0.72 -23.63
C GLU A 39 4.53 0.11 -24.01
N GLN A 40 4.48 1.43 -23.81
CA GLN A 40 5.62 2.31 -24.10
C GLN A 40 6.86 1.98 -23.24
N CYS A 41 6.65 1.54 -21.99
CA CYS A 41 7.74 1.08 -21.12
C CYS A 41 8.30 -0.27 -21.62
N LEU A 42 7.42 -1.23 -21.96
CA LEU A 42 7.81 -2.56 -22.44
C LEU A 42 8.60 -2.49 -23.76
N TYR A 43 8.17 -1.67 -24.71
CA TYR A 43 8.86 -1.48 -25.99
C TYR A 43 10.10 -0.57 -25.89
N GLY A 44 10.38 -0.01 -24.71
CA GLY A 44 11.55 0.83 -24.46
C GLY A 44 11.46 2.25 -25.04
N TYR A 45 10.26 2.71 -25.42
CA TYR A 45 10.03 4.10 -25.82
C TYR A 45 10.17 5.06 -24.63
N ILE A 46 9.75 4.61 -23.45
CA ILE A 46 9.93 5.28 -22.17
C ILE A 46 10.77 4.37 -21.28
N LYS A 47 11.76 4.93 -20.59
CA LYS A 47 12.54 4.21 -19.58
C LYS A 47 12.07 4.62 -18.20
N LYS A 48 11.64 3.65 -17.41
CA LYS A 48 11.34 3.80 -15.99
C LYS A 48 12.09 2.73 -15.23
N SER A 49 12.56 3.06 -14.02
CA SER A 49 12.99 2.03 -13.09
C SER A 49 11.79 1.22 -12.60
N ASP A 50 12.05 0.02 -12.09
CA ASP A 50 11.02 -0.85 -11.52
C ASP A 50 10.19 -0.13 -10.45
N TYR A 51 10.84 0.64 -9.59
CA TYR A 51 10.16 1.51 -8.62
C TYR A 51 9.26 2.57 -9.28
N GLN A 52 9.77 3.31 -10.28
CA GLN A 52 8.99 4.35 -10.96
C GLN A 52 7.82 3.80 -11.77
N LEU A 53 7.91 2.53 -12.16
CA LEU A 53 6.85 1.79 -12.82
C LEU A 53 5.81 1.34 -11.78
N ALA A 54 6.24 0.75 -10.68
CA ALA A 54 5.37 0.29 -9.59
C ALA A 54 4.51 1.44 -9.03
N VAL A 55 5.13 2.58 -8.68
CA VAL A 55 4.41 3.77 -8.20
C VAL A 55 3.36 4.25 -9.21
N MET A 56 3.74 4.33 -10.49
CA MET A 56 2.81 4.79 -11.54
C MET A 56 1.62 3.83 -11.69
N VAL A 57 1.87 2.52 -11.69
CA VAL A 57 0.80 1.52 -11.80
C VAL A 57 -0.11 1.57 -10.58
N GLU A 58 0.47 1.68 -9.38
CA GLU A 58 -0.29 1.75 -8.13
C GLU A 58 -1.26 2.94 -8.08
N GLU A 59 -0.77 4.14 -8.45
CA GLU A 59 -1.56 5.36 -8.51
C GLU A 59 -2.72 5.25 -9.52
N GLU A 60 -2.41 4.82 -10.75
CA GLU A 60 -3.40 4.77 -11.83
C GLU A 60 -4.42 3.63 -11.61
N ILE A 61 -4.00 2.47 -11.11
CA ILE A 61 -4.90 1.35 -10.79
C ILE A 61 -5.82 1.72 -9.62
N SER A 62 -5.31 2.44 -8.62
CA SER A 62 -6.15 2.97 -7.54
C SER A 62 -7.22 3.92 -8.09
N ASN A 63 -6.84 4.83 -9.00
CA ASN A 63 -7.78 5.75 -9.66
C ASN A 63 -8.87 4.99 -10.43
N ILE A 64 -8.46 4.06 -11.30
CA ILE A 64 -9.40 3.23 -12.08
C ILE A 64 -10.32 2.46 -11.14
N TRP A 65 -9.78 1.84 -10.08
CA TRP A 65 -10.59 1.16 -9.07
C TRP A 65 -11.64 2.11 -8.47
N HIS A 66 -11.26 3.33 -8.07
CA HIS A 66 -12.21 4.29 -7.51
C HIS A 66 -13.30 4.74 -8.49
N GLU A 67 -13.02 4.73 -9.79
CA GLU A 67 -13.99 5.06 -10.83
C GLU A 67 -14.97 3.92 -11.16
N ILE A 68 -14.60 2.66 -10.90
CA ILE A 68 -15.51 1.52 -11.08
C ILE A 68 -16.69 1.62 -10.10
N SER A 69 -17.91 1.45 -10.63
CA SER A 69 -19.12 1.54 -9.82
C SER A 69 -19.16 0.49 -8.70
N PRO A 70 -19.68 0.83 -7.50
CA PRO A 70 -19.84 -0.15 -6.42
C PRO A 70 -20.70 -1.36 -6.79
N LYS A 71 -21.63 -1.19 -7.75
CA LYS A 71 -22.47 -2.29 -8.25
C LYS A 71 -21.66 -3.27 -9.07
N GLU A 72 -20.75 -2.79 -9.91
CA GLU A 72 -19.89 -3.62 -10.75
C GLU A 72 -18.90 -4.41 -9.88
N LYS A 73 -18.25 -3.74 -8.91
CA LYS A 73 -17.40 -4.39 -7.91
C LYS A 73 -18.11 -5.52 -7.15
N LYS A 74 -19.39 -5.31 -6.80
CA LYS A 74 -20.19 -6.32 -6.10
C LYS A 74 -20.61 -7.49 -7.02
N GLN A 75 -20.74 -7.25 -8.32
CA GLN A 75 -21.16 -8.26 -9.30
C GLN A 75 -20.00 -9.14 -9.75
N ASN A 76 -18.77 -8.63 -9.70
CA ASN A 76 -17.59 -9.35 -10.15
C ASN A 76 -16.50 -9.39 -9.05
N PRO A 77 -16.41 -10.49 -8.27
CA PRO A 77 -15.40 -10.62 -7.23
C PRO A 77 -13.97 -10.77 -7.79
N GLU A 78 -13.81 -11.23 -9.04
CA GLU A 78 -12.49 -11.37 -9.66
C GLU A 78 -11.82 -10.01 -9.88
N LEU A 79 -12.61 -8.94 -10.14
CA LEU A 79 -12.10 -7.56 -10.20
C LEU A 79 -11.36 -7.16 -8.91
N GLU A 80 -11.91 -7.53 -7.76
CA GLU A 80 -11.28 -7.23 -6.47
C GLU A 80 -10.01 -8.07 -6.26
N CYS A 81 -10.01 -9.31 -6.74
CA CYS A 81 -8.83 -10.18 -6.69
C CYS A 81 -7.69 -9.57 -7.51
N HIS A 82 -7.92 -9.28 -8.79
CA HIS A 82 -6.91 -8.71 -9.68
C HIS A 82 -6.40 -7.36 -9.17
N TYR A 83 -7.29 -6.49 -8.70
CA TYR A 83 -6.89 -5.22 -8.07
C TYR A 83 -5.91 -5.46 -6.91
N ARG A 84 -6.24 -6.36 -5.98
CA ARG A 84 -5.39 -6.66 -4.83
C ARG A 84 -4.07 -7.31 -5.21
N GLU A 85 -4.07 -8.17 -6.23
CA GLU A 85 -2.85 -8.80 -6.73
C GLU A 85 -1.89 -7.79 -7.36
N ILE A 86 -2.41 -6.85 -8.17
CA ILE A 86 -1.61 -5.77 -8.74
C ILE A 86 -1.03 -4.89 -7.63
N MET A 87 -1.87 -4.47 -6.66
CA MET A 87 -1.44 -3.65 -5.53
C MET A 87 -0.37 -4.35 -4.70
N ALA A 88 -0.54 -5.65 -4.41
CA ALA A 88 0.45 -6.40 -3.65
C ALA A 88 1.81 -6.45 -4.37
N LEU A 89 1.81 -6.64 -5.69
CA LEU A 89 3.04 -6.64 -6.48
C LEU A 89 3.70 -5.26 -6.54
N THR A 90 2.94 -4.19 -6.73
CA THR A 90 3.50 -2.83 -6.78
C THR A 90 4.03 -2.40 -5.42
N THR A 91 3.30 -2.67 -4.34
CA THR A 91 3.71 -2.37 -2.97
C THR A 91 4.98 -3.13 -2.59
N ASP A 92 5.09 -4.43 -2.90
CA ASP A 92 6.31 -5.23 -2.65
C ASP A 92 7.55 -4.61 -3.32
N VAL A 93 7.43 -4.17 -4.57
CA VAL A 93 8.52 -3.50 -5.31
C VAL A 93 8.87 -2.13 -4.71
N ILE A 94 7.87 -1.40 -4.19
CA ILE A 94 8.07 -0.09 -3.55
C ILE A 94 8.78 -0.27 -2.19
N GLU A 95 8.27 -1.16 -1.35
CA GLU A 95 8.77 -1.41 0.01
C GLU A 95 10.17 -2.04 -0.01
N CYS A 96 10.45 -3.00 -0.90
CA CYS A 96 11.79 -3.58 -1.04
C CYS A 96 12.88 -2.53 -1.35
N ARG A 97 12.51 -1.37 -1.92
CA ARG A 97 13.47 -0.28 -2.16
C ARG A 97 13.66 0.62 -0.93
N GLU A 98 12.64 0.78 -0.10
CA GLU A 98 12.73 1.56 1.14
C GLU A 98 13.61 0.84 2.18
N GLU A 99 13.64 -0.50 2.18
CA GLU A 99 14.53 -1.29 3.05
C GLU A 99 16.01 -1.17 2.67
N ASP A 100 16.36 -0.98 1.39
CA ASP A 100 17.73 -0.74 0.91
C ASP A 100 18.24 0.71 1.16
N GLU A 101 17.34 1.64 1.49
CA GLU A 101 17.68 3.03 1.86
C GLU A 101 17.71 3.23 3.40
N CYS A 102 17.49 2.16 4.17
CA CYS A 102 17.54 2.15 5.64
C CYS A 102 18.89 1.68 6.22
N ASP A 103 19.99 1.97 5.53
CA ASP A 103 21.34 1.90 6.10
C ASP A 103 21.81 3.32 6.47
N GLU A 104 22.02 3.52 7.78
CA GLU A 104 22.77 4.61 8.43
C GLU A 104 22.05 5.96 8.64
N ASP A 105 21.21 6.03 9.67
CA ASP A 105 21.20 7.22 10.54
C ASP A 105 21.39 6.76 12.01
N ASP A 106 22.65 6.79 12.43
CA ASP A 106 23.09 6.90 13.82
C ASP A 106 22.32 8.05 14.51
N GLN A 107 21.23 7.74 15.23
CA GLN A 107 20.79 8.59 16.32
C GLN A 107 21.33 8.02 17.62
N ASP A 108 22.41 8.64 18.07
CA ASP A 108 22.85 8.73 19.46
C ASP A 108 21.65 8.66 20.41
N LEU A 109 21.42 7.47 20.98
CA LEU A 109 20.61 7.27 22.17
C LEU A 109 21.57 7.02 23.35
N GLU A 110 22.41 8.02 23.62
CA GLU A 110 23.00 8.24 24.94
C GLU A 110 21.86 8.51 25.94
N HIS A 111 21.11 7.48 26.35
CA HIS A 111 20.20 7.53 27.50
C HIS A 111 19.92 6.10 27.97
N LEU A 112 20.98 5.33 28.17
CA LEU A 112 20.90 4.07 28.89
C LEU A 112 21.39 4.29 30.33
N VAL A 113 20.39 4.38 31.20
CA VAL A 113 20.36 3.87 32.59
C VAL A 113 21.41 4.38 33.59
N ASP A 114 21.06 5.46 34.27
CA ASP A 114 21.35 5.71 35.69
C ASP A 114 19.99 6.20 36.25
N GLU A 115 19.32 5.61 37.24
CA GLU A 115 19.71 4.75 38.34
C GLU A 115 18.56 3.78 38.64
N MET A 116 18.93 2.52 38.88
CA MET A 116 18.06 1.48 39.41
C MET A 116 18.19 1.52 40.94
N ASP A 117 17.18 2.02 41.65
CA ASP A 117 17.03 1.71 43.08
C ASP A 117 15.54 1.43 43.41
N THR A 118 15.25 0.14 43.49
CA THR A 118 14.13 -0.45 44.23
C THR A 118 14.78 -1.57 45.07
N PRO A 119 14.14 -2.15 46.11
CA PRO A 119 12.87 -1.86 46.78
C PRO A 119 13.02 -1.89 48.33
N GLU A 120 11.94 -1.68 49.11
CA GLU A 120 11.55 -2.69 50.14
C GLU A 120 10.21 -2.34 50.80
N TRP A 121 9.48 -3.41 51.11
CA TRP A 121 8.17 -3.46 51.72
C TRP A 121 8.25 -3.10 53.21
N SER A 122 7.17 -2.56 53.78
CA SER A 122 6.62 -3.03 55.06
C SER A 122 5.27 -2.39 55.34
N SER A 123 4.28 -3.25 55.56
CA SER A 123 2.97 -2.99 56.14
C SER A 123 3.07 -2.24 57.48
N ASP A 124 2.07 -1.43 57.82
CA ASP A 124 1.32 -1.61 59.06
C ASP A 124 0.01 -0.82 59.01
N ASP A 125 -1.07 -1.51 59.39
CA ASP A 125 -2.37 -1.00 59.83
C ASP A 125 -2.25 0.26 60.70
N GLU A 126 -3.25 1.16 60.66
CA GLU A 126 -4.00 1.57 61.86
C GLU A 126 -5.33 2.23 61.45
N ASP A 127 -6.38 1.52 61.85
CA ASP A 127 -7.77 1.90 62.02
C ASP A 127 -7.92 3.22 62.81
N PHE A 128 -8.74 4.18 62.36
CA PHE A 128 -9.49 5.03 63.28
C PHE A 128 -10.76 5.62 62.67
N CYS A 129 -11.87 5.30 63.33
CA CYS A 129 -13.26 5.71 63.10
C CYS A 129 -13.59 7.19 63.39
N ASP A 130 -14.86 7.51 63.10
CA ASP A 130 -15.74 8.58 63.61
C ASP A 130 -15.64 9.97 62.94
N ASP A 131 -16.65 10.44 62.21
CA ASP A 131 -18.04 10.83 62.57
C ASP A 131 -18.17 12.23 63.22
N GLU A 132 -19.26 12.91 62.85
CA GLU A 132 -19.79 14.19 63.35
C GLU A 132 -19.12 15.54 62.92
N ARG A 133 -19.72 16.23 61.93
CA ARG A 133 -20.81 17.22 62.15
C ARG A 133 -20.93 18.28 61.04
#